data_AF-A0A847J946-F1
#
_entry.id   AF-A0A847J946-F1
#
_cell.length_a   1.000
_cell.length_b   1.000
_cell.length_c   1.000
_cell.angle_alpha   90.00
_cell.angle_beta   90.00
_cell.angle_gamma   90.00
#
_symmetry.space_group_name_H-M   'P 1'
#
loop_
_entity.id
_entity.type
_entity.pdbx_description
1 polymer ?
#
loop_
_entity_poly.entity_id
_entity_poly.type
_entity_poly.pdbx_seq_one_letter_code
_entity_poly.pdbx_strand_id
1 'polypeptide(L)'
;MVMQIRELIANHKIIPVPVERIGDEDDLYDLGMTSFASVQLMLALEEAFDIEFPERMLNRKTFQSIAMIDRSVSELVAGRA
;
A
#
# COMPACT_ATOMS: atom_id res chain seq x y z
N MET A 1 -6.45 5.25 7.51
CA MET A 1 -5.01 4.94 7.67
C MET A 1 -4.16 5.59 6.56
N VAL A 2 -4.80 6.14 5.53
CA VAL A 2 -4.25 6.90 4.40
C VAL A 2 -2.98 7.73 4.67
N MET A 3 -2.94 8.59 5.69
CA MET A 3 -1.75 9.44 5.93
C MET A 3 -0.48 8.62 6.18
N GLN A 4 -0.58 7.56 6.99
CA GLN A 4 0.55 6.68 7.29
C GLN A 4 0.94 5.84 6.07
N ILE A 5 -0.03 5.41 5.25
CA ILE A 5 0.24 4.72 3.97
C ILE A 5 1.04 5.65 3.04
N ARG A 6 0.66 6.92 2.95
CA ARG A 6 1.39 7.92 2.14
C ARG A 6 2.81 8.12 2.66
N GLU A 7 3.02 8.19 3.97
CA GLU A 7 4.36 8.26 4.55
C GLU A 7 5.20 7.03 4.21
N LEU A 8 4.63 5.82 4.27
CA LEU A 8 5.34 4.59 3.89
C LEU A 8 5.76 4.60 2.42
N ILE A 9 4.88 5.05 1.51
CA ILE A 9 5.17 5.20 0.09
C ILE A 9 6.32 6.21 -0.12
N ALA A 10 6.28 7.36 0.57
CA ALA A 10 7.31 8.39 0.48
C ALA A 10 8.68 7.90 1.01
N ASN A 11 8.69 7.22 2.16
CA ASN A 11 9.91 6.78 2.83
C ASN A 11 10.66 5.70 2.04
N HIS A 12 9.93 4.79 1.40
CA HIS A 12 10.54 3.68 0.66
C HIS A 12 10.95 4.06 -0.77
N LYS A 13 10.63 5.27 -1.25
CA LYS A 13 10.93 5.76 -2.62
C LYS A 13 10.52 4.76 -3.70
N ILE A 14 9.41 4.07 -3.46
CA ILE A 14 8.90 2.98 -4.31
C ILE A 14 8.29 3.48 -5.63
N ILE A 15 7.94 4.76 -5.70
CA ILE A 15 7.34 5.42 -6.87
C ILE A 15 8.19 6.66 -7.19
N PRO A 16 8.52 6.92 -8.48
CA PRO A 16 9.34 8.07 -8.90
C PRO A 16 8.61 9.42 -8.81
N VAL A 17 7.35 9.44 -8.36
CA VAL A 17 6.49 10.60 -8.25
C VAL A 17 6.37 11.00 -6.77
N PRO A 18 6.43 12.30 -6.42
CA PRO A 18 6.18 12.75 -5.05
C PRO A 18 4.80 12.30 -4.57
N VAL A 19 4.70 11.79 -3.34
CA VAL A 19 3.45 11.23 -2.81
C VAL A 19 2.33 12.27 -2.74
N GLU A 20 2.67 13.55 -2.62
CA GLU A 20 1.74 14.67 -2.59
C GLU A 20 0.99 14.84 -3.91
N ARG A 21 1.54 14.32 -5.01
CA ARG A 21 0.94 14.33 -6.35
C ARG A 21 0.18 13.06 -6.69
N ILE A 22 0.19 12.07 -5.81
CA ILE A 22 -0.53 10.81 -5.97
C ILE A 22 -1.91 10.99 -5.34
N GLY A 23 -2.95 10.89 -6.16
CA GLY A 23 -4.34 10.82 -5.73
C GLY A 23 -4.68 9.47 -5.12
N ASP A 24 -5.69 9.44 -4.25
CA ASP A 24 -6.02 8.23 -3.49
C ASP A 24 -6.49 7.05 -4.38
N GLU A 25 -7.06 7.37 -5.55
CA GLU A 25 -7.59 6.41 -6.53
C GLU A 25 -6.65 6.20 -7.74
N ASP A 26 -5.48 6.86 -7.77
CA ASP A 26 -4.55 6.72 -8.89
C ASP A 26 -3.95 5.30 -8.94
N ASP A 27 -3.75 4.77 -10.16
CA ASP A 27 -3.05 3.50 -10.34
C ASP A 27 -1.54 3.71 -10.12
N LEU A 28 -1.05 3.22 -8.99
CA LEU A 28 0.33 3.36 -8.56
C LEU A 28 1.31 2.68 -9.53
N TYR A 29 0.88 1.63 -10.24
CA TYR A 29 1.71 0.97 -11.24
C TYR A 29 1.87 1.82 -12.50
N ASP A 30 0.84 2.58 -12.88
CA ASP A 30 0.93 3.55 -13.98
C ASP A 30 1.84 4.73 -13.62
N LEU A 31 1.96 5.03 -12.31
CA LEU A 31 2.88 6.02 -11.77
C LEU A 31 4.32 5.48 -11.58
N GLY A 32 4.58 4.21 -11.93
CA GLY A 32 5.91 3.60 -11.90
C GLY A 32 6.18 2.63 -10.76
N MET A 33 5.16 2.23 -9.99
CA MET A 33 5.31 1.13 -9.03
C MET A 33 5.66 -0.17 -9.77
N THR A 34 6.69 -0.85 -9.28
CA THR A 34 7.12 -2.17 -9.78
C THR A 34 6.59 -3.29 -8.88
N SER A 35 6.60 -4.53 -9.38
CA SER A 35 6.22 -5.70 -8.56
C SER A 35 7.10 -5.86 -7.32
N PHE A 36 8.40 -5.53 -7.43
CA PHE A 36 9.32 -5.56 -6.29
C PHE A 36 8.97 -4.47 -5.26
N ALA A 37 8.68 -3.26 -5.74
CA ALA A 37 8.23 -2.16 -4.90
C ALA A 37 6.92 -2.47 -4.16
N SER A 38 5.95 -3.13 -4.81
CA SER A 38 4.72 -3.55 -4.12
C SER A 38 4.96 -4.57 -3.01
N VAL A 39 5.95 -5.47 -3.16
CA VAL A 39 6.33 -6.41 -2.10
C VAL A 39 7.00 -5.67 -0.93
N GLN A 40 7.88 -4.71 -1.21
CA GLN A 40 8.47 -3.88 -0.16
C GLN A 40 7.41 -3.07 0.61
N LEU A 41 6.45 -2.50 -0.12
CA LEU A 41 5.33 -1.78 0.49
C LEU A 41 4.48 -2.71 1.37
N MET A 42 4.16 -3.92 0.89
CA MET A 42 3.45 -4.93 1.66
C MET A 42 4.16 -5.21 2.99
N LEU A 43 5.45 -5.53 2.98
CA LEU A 43 6.22 -5.79 4.20
C LEU A 43 6.21 -4.59 5.16
N ALA A 44 6.33 -3.38 4.62
CA ALA A 44 6.29 -2.16 5.42
C ALA A 44 4.90 -1.90 6.04
N LEU A 45 3.82 -2.28 5.34
CA LEU A 45 2.45 -2.20 5.88
C LEU A 45 2.23 -3.24 6.97
N GLU A 46 2.72 -4.47 6.79
CA GLU A 46 2.66 -5.52 7.80
C GLU A 46 3.35 -5.09 9.09
N GLU A 47 4.57 -4.55 8.99
CA GLU A 47 5.31 -4.02 10.14
C GLU A 47 4.61 -2.81 10.78
N ALA A 48 4.16 -1.85 9.99
CA ALA A 48 3.61 -0.59 10.50
C ALA A 48 2.22 -0.72 11.14
N PHE A 49 1.42 -1.70 10.72
CA PHE A 49 0.08 -1.95 11.24
C PHE A 49 -0.02 -3.23 12.08
N ASP A 50 1.08 -3.98 12.21
CA ASP A 50 1.14 -5.28 12.89
C ASP A 50 0.07 -6.24 12.33
N ILE A 51 0.08 -6.42 11.01
CA ILE A 51 -0.86 -7.29 10.26
C ILE A 51 -0.07 -8.25 9.36
N GLU A 52 -0.76 -9.27 8.84
CA GLU A 52 -0.23 -10.16 7.80
C GLU A 52 -1.20 -10.19 6.61
N PHE A 53 -0.69 -9.99 5.40
CA PHE A 53 -1.50 -10.10 4.18
C PHE A 53 -1.64 -11.58 3.78
N PRO A 54 -2.86 -12.14 3.74
CA PRO A 54 -3.06 -13.51 3.27
C PRO A 54 -2.80 -13.61 1.77
N GLU A 55 -2.37 -14.78 1.28
CA GLU A 55 -2.04 -15.01 -0.14
C GLU A 55 -3.11 -14.52 -1.13
N ARG A 56 -4.40 -14.66 -0.78
CA ARG A 56 -5.53 -14.19 -1.60
C ARG A 56 -5.50 -12.67 -1.87
N MET A 57 -4.91 -11.90 -0.96
CA MET A 57 -4.76 -10.44 -1.06
C MET A 57 -3.41 -10.04 -1.68
N LEU A 58 -2.49 -10.97 -1.94
CA LEU A 58 -1.19 -10.70 -2.55
C LEU A 58 -1.29 -10.60 -4.07
N ASN A 59 -2.05 -9.61 -4.54
CA ASN A 59 -2.31 -9.41 -5.96
C ASN A 59 -2.23 -7.91 -6.33
N ARG A 60 -2.08 -7.64 -7.63
CA ARG A 60 -1.96 -6.26 -8.16
C ARG A 60 -3.11 -5.35 -7.72
N LYS A 61 -4.34 -5.85 -7.63
CA LYS A 61 -5.52 -5.03 -7.30
C LYS A 61 -5.45 -4.49 -5.87
N THR A 62 -4.91 -5.25 -4.93
CA THR A 62 -4.75 -4.84 -3.53
C THR A 62 -3.83 -3.62 -3.40
N PHE A 63 -2.75 -3.59 -4.19
CA PHE A 63 -1.74 -2.53 -4.16
C PHE A 63 -1.89 -1.51 -5.29
N GLN A 64 -3.04 -1.51 -5.98
CA GLN A 64 -3.26 -0.68 -7.16
C GLN A 64 -3.35 0.79 -6.82
N SER A 65 -3.99 1.16 -5.70
CA SER A 65 -4.19 2.55 -5.28
C SER A 65 -4.10 2.68 -3.77
N ILE A 66 -3.90 3.89 -3.27
CA ILE A 66 -3.85 4.17 -1.83
C ILE A 66 -5.18 3.80 -1.17
N ALA A 67 -6.31 4.07 -1.83
CA ALA A 67 -7.64 3.70 -1.34
C ALA A 67 -7.83 2.18 -1.22
N MET A 68 -7.33 1.40 -2.18
CA MET A 68 -7.40 -0.07 -2.11
C MET A 68 -6.52 -0.65 -1.00
N ILE A 69 -5.34 -0.07 -0.81
CA ILE A 69 -4.45 -0.42 0.31
C ILE A 69 -5.12 -0.07 1.64
N ASP A 70 -5.66 1.13 1.80
CA ASP A 70 -6.33 1.58 3.03
C ASP A 70 -7.51 0.68 3.40
N ARG A 71 -8.33 0.29 2.41
CA ARG A 71 -9.42 -0.68 2.63
C ARG A 71 -8.89 -2.04 3.08
N SER A 72 -7.86 -2.54 2.42
CA SER A 72 -7.27 -3.86 2.71
C SER A 72 -6.65 -3.91 4.11
N VAL A 73 -5.89 -2.87 4.48
CA VAL A 73 -5.32 -2.72 5.82
C VAL A 73 -6.44 -2.60 6.86
N SER A 74 -7.46 -1.79 6.60
CA SER A 74 -8.60 -1.62 7.51
C SER A 74 -9.35 -2.93 7.76
N GLU A 75 -9.55 -3.74 6.72
CA GLU A 75 -10.16 -5.08 6.84
C GLU A 75 -9.32 -6.00 7.74
N LEU A 76 -8.00 -6.03 7.52
CA LEU A 76 -7.09 -6.90 8.28
C LEU A 76 -6.97 -6.47 9.75
N VAL A 77 -6.92 -5.16 10.01
CA VAL A 77 -6.91 -4.63 11.39
C VAL A 77 -8.24 -4.91 12.09
N ALA A 78 -9.37 -4.74 11.40
CA ALA A 78 -10.70 -5.01 11.98
C ALA A 78 -10.94 -6.50 12.25
N GLY A 79 -10.42 -7.39 11.40
CA GLY A 79 -10.50 -8.85 11.59
C GLY A 79 -9.62 -9.40 12.72
N ARG A 80 -8.78 -8.55 13.34
CA ARG A 80 -7.93 -8.90 14.48
C ARG A 80 -8.62 -8.73 15.85
N ALA A 81 -9.83 -8.17 15.87
CA ALA A 81 -10.63 -7.89 17.08
C ALA A 81 -11.33 -9.13 17.66
#